data_AF-A0A3N5IVK7-F1
#
_entry.id   AF-A0A3N5IVK7-F1
#
_cell.length_a   1.000
_cell.length_b   1.000
_cell.length_c   1.000
_cell.angle_alpha   90.00
_cell.angle_beta   90.00
_cell.angle_gamma   90.00
#
_symmetry.space_group_name_H-M   'P 1'
#
loop_
_entity.id
_entity.type
_entity.pdbx_description
1 polymer ?
#
loop_
_entity_poly.entity_id
_entity_poly.type
_entity_poly.pdbx_seq_one_letter_code
_entity_poly.pdbx_strand_id
1 'polypeptide(L)'
;AHLAGVIASQTLLPVIGVPIDATSLHGLDALLSTIQMPGGIPVATMAIGKAGAKNAALFAIRFLALEDRALSAKLAAYVKKMSKDVEKKQENLSCLKS
;
A
#
# COMPACT_ATOMS: atom_id res chain seq x y z
N ALA A 1 13.67 8.51 -6.53
CA ALA A 1 12.44 8.92 -5.82
C ALA A 1 12.83 9.76 -4.61
N HIS A 2 12.65 11.08 -4.65
CA HIS A 2 13.09 11.98 -3.56
C HIS A 2 11.92 12.71 -2.88
N LEU A 3 10.78 12.79 -3.56
CA LEU A 3 9.59 13.53 -3.10
C LEU A 3 9.12 13.08 -1.71
N ALA A 4 9.04 11.76 -1.47
CA ALA A 4 8.56 11.24 -0.19
C ALA A 4 9.47 11.67 0.99
N GLY A 5 10.79 11.64 0.79
CA GLY A 5 11.76 12.08 1.81
C GLY A 5 11.70 13.59 2.07
N VAL A 6 11.52 14.39 1.01
CA VAL A 6 11.35 15.85 1.15
C VAL A 6 10.05 16.19 1.87
N ILE A 7 8.94 15.52 1.58
CA ILE A 7 7.68 15.76 2.29
C ILE A 7 7.84 15.35 3.77
N ALA A 8 8.43 14.18 4.04
CA ALA A 8 8.62 13.68 5.41
C ALA A 8 9.51 14.58 6.27
N SER A 9 10.44 15.33 5.69
CA SER A 9 11.25 16.30 6.45
C SER A 9 10.53 17.61 6.77
N GLN A 10 9.38 17.86 6.12
CA GLN A 10 8.63 19.10 6.22
C GLN A 10 7.30 18.94 6.97
N THR A 11 6.99 17.74 7.48
CA THR A 11 5.73 17.47 8.17
C THR A 11 5.91 16.48 9.32
N LEU A 12 5.05 16.61 10.33
CA LEU A 12 4.91 15.63 11.41
C LEU A 12 3.87 14.55 11.08
N LEU A 13 3.11 14.73 10.00
CA LEU A 13 2.12 13.74 9.57
C LEU A 13 2.80 12.50 8.97
N PRO A 14 2.19 11.31 9.09
CA PRO A 14 2.71 10.11 8.46
C PRO A 14 2.80 10.26 6.94
N VAL A 15 3.96 9.94 6.36
CA VAL A 15 4.18 9.95 4.90
C VAL A 15 4.25 8.53 4.36
N ILE A 16 3.44 8.26 3.33
CA ILE A 16 3.40 6.97 2.64
C ILE A 16 4.01 7.15 1.25
N GLY A 17 5.07 6.40 0.96
CA GLY A 17 5.77 6.43 -0.33
C GLY A 17 5.36 5.26 -1.22
N VAL A 18 5.08 5.54 -2.49
CA VAL A 18 4.83 4.51 -3.52
C VAL A 18 5.91 4.61 -4.60
N PRO A 19 6.84 3.66 -4.67
CA PRO A 19 7.81 3.60 -5.76
C PRO A 19 7.11 3.32 -7.10
N ILE A 20 7.55 4.00 -8.16
CA ILE A 20 6.99 3.83 -9.51
C ILE A 20 8.01 3.07 -10.38
N ASP A 21 7.53 2.18 -11.22
CA ASP A 21 8.28 1.29 -12.13
C ASP A 21 8.74 1.98 -13.43
N ALA A 22 9.00 3.29 -13.38
CA ALA A 22 9.25 4.13 -14.57
C ALA A 22 10.69 4.05 -15.12
N THR A 23 11.53 3.15 -14.60
CA THR A 23 12.98 3.10 -14.85
C THR A 23 13.40 1.76 -15.44
N SER A 24 14.59 1.71 -16.03
CA SER A 24 15.17 0.49 -16.61
C SER A 24 15.39 -0.62 -15.59
N LEU A 25 15.42 -0.28 -14.30
CA LEU A 25 15.56 -1.21 -13.17
C LEU A 25 14.21 -1.65 -12.59
N HIS A 26 13.11 -1.49 -13.35
CA HIS A 26 11.75 -1.87 -12.93
C HIS A 26 11.36 -1.30 -11.56
N GLY A 27 11.82 -0.07 -11.25
CA GLY A 27 11.52 0.62 -10.00
C GLY A 27 12.34 0.18 -8.79
N LEU A 28 13.36 -0.66 -8.93
CA LEU A 28 14.25 -1.01 -7.81
C LEU A 28 15.00 0.22 -7.27
N ASP A 29 15.47 1.08 -8.17
CA ASP A 29 16.07 2.37 -7.84
C ASP A 29 15.08 3.31 -7.11
N ALA A 30 13.82 3.35 -7.58
CA ALA A 30 12.76 4.10 -6.92
C ALA A 30 12.44 3.53 -5.52
N LEU A 31 12.43 2.21 -5.37
CA LEU A 31 12.20 1.52 -4.10
C LEU A 31 13.30 1.88 -3.10
N LEU A 32 14.56 1.65 -3.47
CA LEU A 32 15.71 1.94 -2.62
C LEU A 32 15.78 3.42 -2.24
N SER A 33 15.50 4.33 -3.17
CA SER A 33 15.48 5.76 -2.88
C SER A 33 14.37 6.18 -1.91
N THR A 34 13.28 5.41 -1.81
CA THR A 34 12.13 5.75 -0.95
C THR A 34 12.26 5.10 0.44
N ILE A 35 12.77 3.87 0.50
CA ILE A 35 12.82 3.08 1.73
C ILE A 35 14.08 3.35 2.58
N GLN A 36 15.20 3.70 1.95
CA GLN A 36 16.49 3.90 2.64
C GLN A 36 16.58 5.29 3.28
N MET A 37 15.59 5.63 4.12
CA MET A 37 15.59 6.88 4.87
C MET A 37 16.55 6.81 6.07
N PRO A 38 17.27 7.91 6.38
CA PRO A 38 18.08 7.99 7.60
C PRO A 38 17.19 7.98 8.85
N GLY A 39 17.77 7.57 9.98
CA GLY A 39 17.07 7.60 11.27
C GLY A 39 16.56 8.99 11.62
N GLY A 40 15.31 9.08 12.07
CA GLY A 40 14.65 10.34 12.47
C GLY A 40 13.60 10.86 11.49
N ILE A 41 13.68 10.53 10.20
CA ILE A 41 12.70 10.96 9.17
C ILE A 41 12.09 9.72 8.49
N PRO A 42 11.05 9.10 9.07
CA PRO A 42 10.51 7.85 8.55
C PRO A 42 9.58 8.05 7.34
N VAL A 43 9.61 7.10 6.39
CA VAL A 43 8.66 7.00 5.27
C VAL A 43 8.11 5.58 5.20
N ALA A 44 6.79 5.42 5.21
CA ALA A 44 6.13 4.13 5.03
C ALA A 44 6.11 3.76 3.54
N THR A 45 7.08 2.94 3.11
CA THR A 45 7.23 2.58 1.70
C THR A 45 6.41 1.34 1.33
N MET A 46 5.61 1.45 0.27
CA MET A 46 4.77 0.36 -0.26
C MET A 46 5.47 -0.39 -1.40
N ALA A 47 4.81 -1.43 -1.92
CA ALA A 47 5.26 -2.15 -3.12
C ALA A 47 5.42 -1.22 -4.33
N ILE A 48 6.13 -1.68 -5.36
CA ILE A 48 6.33 -0.92 -6.59
C ILE A 48 5.01 -0.87 -7.42
N GLY A 49 4.72 0.27 -8.02
CA GLY A 49 3.67 0.44 -9.03
C GLY A 49 2.24 0.33 -8.50
N LYS A 50 1.34 -0.25 -9.31
CA LYS A 50 -0.11 -0.29 -9.05
C LYS A 50 -0.49 -0.99 -7.74
N ALA A 51 0.22 -2.07 -7.39
CA ALA A 51 0.00 -2.78 -6.14
C ALA A 51 0.33 -1.87 -4.94
N GLY A 52 1.44 -1.14 -5.04
CA GLY A 52 1.83 -0.12 -4.07
C GLY A 52 0.81 0.99 -3.88
N ALA A 53 0.31 1.54 -4.99
CA ALA A 53 -0.71 2.60 -4.96
C ALA A 53 -1.99 2.14 -4.23
N LYS A 54 -2.45 0.91 -4.52
CA LYS A 54 -3.61 0.32 -3.84
C LYS A 54 -3.35 0.14 -2.34
N ASN A 55 -2.17 -0.37 -1.99
CA ASN A 55 -1.80 -0.59 -0.59
C ASN A 55 -1.61 0.73 0.17
N ALA A 56 -1.06 1.77 -0.47
CA ALA A 56 -0.92 3.10 0.14
C ALA A 56 -2.29 3.68 0.53
N ALA A 57 -3.27 3.60 -0.38
CA ALA A 57 -4.63 4.05 -0.08
C ALA A 57 -5.26 3.26 1.08
N LEU A 58 -5.14 1.93 1.07
CA LEU A 58 -5.66 1.09 2.16
C LEU A 58 -4.92 1.32 3.49
N PHE A 59 -3.62 1.60 3.45
CA PHE A 59 -2.81 1.91 4.63
C PHE A 59 -3.18 3.27 5.21
N ALA A 60 -3.41 4.28 4.37
CA ALA A 60 -3.97 5.57 4.80
C ALA A 60 -5.35 5.39 5.46
N ILE A 61 -6.24 4.60 4.86
CA ILE A 61 -7.56 4.30 5.43
C ILE A 61 -7.43 3.60 6.79
N ARG A 62 -6.43 2.74 6.99
CA ARG A 62 -6.19 2.10 8.31
C ARG A 62 -5.87 3.11 9.40
N PHE A 63 -5.11 4.18 9.10
CA PHE A 63 -4.89 5.27 10.06
C PHE A 63 -6.19 6.01 10.37
N LEU A 64 -6.94 6.41 9.33
CA LEU A 64 -8.19 7.16 9.50
C LEU A 64 -9.27 6.34 10.23
N ALA A 65 -9.33 5.03 10.00
CA ALA A 65 -10.27 4.12 10.62
C ALA A 65 -10.07 3.94 12.13
N LEU A 66 -8.92 4.39 12.70
CA LEU A 66 -8.72 4.39 14.15
C LEU A 66 -9.69 5.35 14.86
N GLU A 67 -10.01 6.46 14.21
CA GLU A 67 -10.89 7.50 14.77
C GLU A 67 -12.27 7.55 14.08
N ASP A 68 -12.40 7.00 12.87
CA ASP A 68 -13.65 6.94 12.12
C ASP A 68 -14.25 5.52 12.09
N ARG A 69 -15.32 5.32 12.88
CA ARG A 69 -16.05 4.04 12.94
C ARG A 69 -16.71 3.65 11.61
N ALA A 70 -17.16 4.61 10.82
CA ALA A 70 -17.77 4.32 9.51
C ALA A 70 -16.71 3.83 8.52
N LEU A 71 -15.52 4.43 8.51
CA LEU A 71 -14.38 3.93 7.73
C LEU A 71 -13.92 2.55 8.21
N SER A 72 -13.87 2.32 9.53
CA SER A 72 -13.54 1.01 10.09
C SER A 72 -14.50 -0.09 9.62
N ALA A 73 -15.80 0.17 9.64
CA ALA A 73 -16.81 -0.77 9.11
C ALA A 73 -16.65 -1.02 7.60
N LYS A 74 -16.40 0.02 6.81
CA LYS A 74 -16.14 -0.10 5.36
C LYS A 74 -14.89 -0.91 5.07
N LEU A 75 -13.81 -0.70 5.83
CA LEU A 75 -12.57 -1.45 5.71
C LEU A 75 -12.77 -2.94 6.06
N ALA A 76 -13.49 -3.24 7.13
CA ALA A 76 -13.83 -4.62 7.50
C ALA A 76 -14.66 -5.32 6.41
N ALA A 77 -15.65 -4.62 5.85
CA ALA A 77 -16.45 -5.13 4.72
C ALA A 77 -15.59 -5.39 3.47
N TYR A 78 -14.65 -4.49 3.17
CA TYR A 78 -13.71 -4.67 2.07
C TYR A 78 -12.84 -5.92 2.24
N VAL A 79 -12.27 -6.13 3.44
CA VAL A 79 -11.46 -7.32 3.74
C VAL A 79 -12.27 -8.60 3.63
N LYS A 80 -13.49 -8.61 4.19
CA LYS A 80 -14.40 -9.76 4.10
C LYS A 80 -14.78 -10.10 2.65
N LYS A 81 -15.02 -9.07 1.82
CA LYS A 81 -15.29 -9.26 0.40
C LYS A 81 -14.08 -9.88 -0.31
N MET A 82 -12.88 -9.38 -0.04
CA MET A 82 -11.65 -9.90 -0.63
C MET A 82 -11.40 -11.38 -0.30
N SER A 83 -11.65 -11.82 0.94
CA SER A 83 -11.57 -13.25 1.32
C SER A 83 -12.52 -14.10 0.49
N LYS A 84 -13.80 -13.68 0.42
CA LYS A 84 -14.83 -14.38 -0.37
C LYS A 84 -14.47 -14.47 -1.85
N ASP A 85 -13.88 -13.41 -2.41
CA ASP A 85 -13.47 -13.40 -3.81
C ASP A 85 -12.31 -14.39 -4.07
N VAL A 86 -11.44 -14.62 -3.10
CA VAL A 86 -10.37 -15.64 -3.18
C VAL A 86 -10.94 -17.04 -3.08
N GLU A 87 -11.85 -17.28 -2.12
CA GLU A 87 -12.54 -18.57 -1.94
C GLU A 87 -13.29 -18.97 -3.22
N LYS A 88 -14.08 -18.05 -3.80
CA LYS A 88 -14.78 -18.30 -5.08
C LYS A 88 -13.84 -18.61 -6.24
N LYS A 89 -12.71 -17.91 -6.33
CA LYS A 89 -11.71 -18.19 -7.37
C LYS A 89 -11.12 -19.59 -7.22
N GLN A 90 -10.91 -20.04 -5.98
CA GLN A 90 -10.41 -21.38 -5.69
C GLN A 90 -11.43 -22.45 -6.06
N GLU A 91 -12.70 -22.27 -5.69
CA GLU A 91 -13.80 -23.18 -6.06
C GLU A 91 -13.92 -23.34 -7.58
N ASN A 92 -13.87 -22.21 -8.31
CA ASN A 92 -13.88 -22.23 -9.78
C ASN A 92 -12.68 -23.01 -10.33
N LEU A 93 -11.49 -22.80 -9.78
CA LEU A 93 -10.28 -23.50 -10.23
C LEU A 93 -10.35 -25.01 -9.99
N SER A 94 -10.96 -25.44 -8.87
CA SER A 94 -11.17 -26.87 -8.58
C SER A 94 -12.20 -27.50 -9.52
N CYS A 95 -13.27 -26.78 -9.87
CA CYS A 95 -14.30 -27.26 -10.79
C CYS A 95 -13.80 -27.41 -12.24
N LEU A 96 -12.82 -26.61 -12.65
CA LEU A 96 -12.18 -26.71 -13.99
C LEU A 96 -11.20 -27.87 -14.12
N LYS A 97 -10.78 -28.49 -13.00
CA LYS A 97 -9.81 -29.59 -12.96
C LYS A 97 -10.45 -30.97 -12.73
N SER A 98 -11.76 -31.03 -12.45
CA SER A 98 -12.57 -32.26 -12.40
C SER A 98 -13.34 -32.44 -13.69
#